data_AF-A0A8T5MW84-F1
#
_entry.id   AF-A0A8T5MW84-F1
#
_cell.length_a   1.000
_cell.length_b   1.000
_cell.length_c   1.000
_cell.angle_alpha   90.00
_cell.angle_beta   90.00
_cell.angle_gamma   90.00
#
_symmetry.space_group_name_H-M   'P 1'
#
loop_
_entity.id
_entity.type
_entity.pdbx_description
1 polymer ?
#
loop_
_entity_poly.entity_id
_entity_poly.type
_entity_poly.pdbx_seq_one_letter_code
_entity_poly.pdbx_strand_id
1 'polypeptide(L)'
;MNILKKTMNIILNTENEQPFNINDISKKLNINYDIAKQRLNKLERKNQIERVYRGTYCIKNQREYVLNRFRSFPTAINNSYRILIPAITANLFDIKNAFVKIEIEKNEKKDIFITKTRYDKTNGETTMFINQSMRDALNLTKEDFINISNIKKIKPFAPNKQIFINGKIDLKSLTPYKTMKNYNIFATDYKKENNEFLVLWYYTGNTGSKRVVIKRFIEPEILGSILGQLQAEGNKFKNLSKGSPTIIFTNKLVSEHTEFIENLIHIGIPKNIIKIHCYFNPNKISEFNAKKYIKKLLDDNMKVKLHPNPHDKKLIIGIQTSVDRAILAELLLNAMNKLRNYISTNEMLETSENRFAHHFLAKLLTGDGNFNIRTSGNNIVTCGYISDCDQSYRNDYKEILKKFKISVANYDKDGRTYFKCNEKNLYFLYRIEAFKGTKNWFKLLRAIIIKKKKQYLRLQTLNNLQVFTIKDIEDSCNISYLAARQWTRYNRKLGFIKMVDVKDKKYYLTLTKEAIGFLNLIDKCRHEFELEKTILEKSDMNEEFIKRNAVNL
;
A
#
# COMPACT_ATOMS: atom_id res chain seq x y z
N MET A 1 -68.27 6.53 -8.95
CA MET A 1 -67.52 5.29 -8.63
C MET A 1 -68.19 4.02 -9.18
N ASN A 2 -69.54 3.89 -9.11
CA ASN A 2 -70.28 2.71 -9.62
C ASN A 2 -70.23 2.50 -11.15
N ILE A 3 -70.22 3.57 -11.95
CA ILE A 3 -70.19 3.44 -13.42
C ILE A 3 -68.81 2.95 -13.91
N LEU A 4 -67.72 3.36 -13.27
CA LEU A 4 -66.36 2.96 -13.63
C LEU A 4 -66.11 1.47 -13.36
N LYS A 5 -66.66 0.94 -12.24
CA LYS A 5 -66.71 -0.50 -11.95
C LYS A 5 -67.57 -1.27 -12.97
N LYS A 6 -68.72 -0.72 -13.37
CA LYS A 6 -69.56 -1.32 -14.45
C LYS A 6 -68.82 -1.36 -15.79
N THR A 7 -68.12 -0.29 -16.19
CA THR A 7 -67.29 -0.26 -17.41
C THR A 7 -66.19 -1.33 -17.36
N MET A 8 -65.55 -1.50 -16.20
CA MET A 8 -64.49 -2.48 -16.01
C MET A 8 -65.00 -3.93 -16.11
N ASN A 9 -66.17 -4.23 -15.54
CA ASN A 9 -66.80 -5.56 -15.66
C ASN A 9 -67.24 -5.90 -17.10
N ILE A 10 -67.73 -4.91 -17.87
CA ILE A 10 -68.10 -5.13 -19.28
C ILE A 10 -66.86 -5.45 -20.13
N ILE A 11 -65.74 -4.77 -19.87
CA ILE A 11 -64.46 -4.96 -20.57
C ILE A 11 -63.78 -6.28 -20.17
N LEU A 12 -63.94 -6.72 -18.92
CA LEU A 12 -63.32 -7.96 -18.42
C LEU A 12 -64.07 -9.23 -18.81
N ASN A 13 -65.37 -9.15 -19.13
CA ASN A 13 -66.21 -10.30 -19.50
C ASN A 13 -66.32 -10.52 -21.03
N THR A 14 -65.56 -9.80 -21.84
CA THR A 14 -65.50 -10.01 -23.29
C THR A 14 -64.20 -10.74 -23.63
N GLU A 15 -64.30 -12.07 -23.79
CA GLU A 15 -63.14 -12.96 -23.98
C GLU A 15 -62.53 -12.96 -25.40
N ASN A 16 -62.93 -12.06 -26.30
CA ASN A 16 -62.45 -12.05 -27.68
C ASN A 16 -61.66 -10.78 -28.04
N GLU A 17 -60.52 -10.97 -28.71
CA GLU A 17 -59.54 -9.99 -29.18
C GLU A 17 -60.08 -9.05 -30.28
N GLN A 18 -61.25 -8.45 -30.12
CA GLN A 18 -61.74 -7.40 -31.04
C GLN A 18 -61.64 -6.00 -30.42
N PRO A 19 -61.30 -4.97 -31.23
CA PRO A 19 -61.25 -3.59 -30.76
C PRO A 19 -62.63 -3.13 -30.28
N PHE A 20 -62.67 -2.48 -29.11
CA PHE A 20 -63.92 -2.04 -28.50
C PHE A 20 -64.59 -0.92 -29.32
N ASN A 21 -65.86 -1.14 -29.71
CA ASN A 21 -66.66 -0.11 -30.33
C ASN A 21 -67.20 0.88 -29.27
N ILE A 22 -66.75 2.14 -29.34
CA ILE A 22 -67.11 3.19 -28.37
C ILE A 22 -68.63 3.45 -28.37
N ASN A 23 -69.31 3.25 -29.50
CA ASN A 23 -70.77 3.40 -29.60
C ASN A 23 -71.52 2.38 -28.73
N ASP A 24 -71.00 1.15 -28.62
CA ASP A 24 -71.61 0.11 -27.80
C ASP A 24 -71.40 0.34 -26.31
N ILE A 25 -70.24 0.89 -25.93
CA ILE A 25 -69.94 1.28 -24.56
C ILE A 25 -70.81 2.46 -24.11
N SER A 26 -70.97 3.47 -24.98
CA SER A 26 -71.83 4.63 -24.75
C SER A 26 -73.29 4.20 -24.54
N LYS A 27 -73.82 3.31 -25.41
CA LYS A 27 -75.18 2.76 -25.29
C LYS A 27 -75.36 1.89 -24.05
N LYS A 28 -74.47 0.92 -23.78
CA LYS A 28 -74.60 0.01 -22.63
C LYS A 28 -74.50 0.69 -21.26
N LEU A 29 -73.79 1.81 -21.18
CA LEU A 29 -73.60 2.55 -19.93
C LEU A 29 -74.53 3.76 -19.80
N ASN A 30 -75.33 4.06 -20.82
CA ASN A 30 -76.16 5.26 -20.93
C ASN A 30 -75.37 6.54 -20.61
N ILE A 31 -74.22 6.71 -21.28
CA ILE A 31 -73.34 7.88 -21.13
C ILE A 31 -73.01 8.49 -22.49
N ASN A 32 -72.78 9.80 -22.52
CA ASN A 32 -72.35 10.51 -23.73
C ASN A 32 -71.07 9.89 -24.32
N TYR A 33 -71.02 9.78 -25.65
CA TYR A 33 -69.90 9.24 -26.43
C TYR A 33 -68.53 9.84 -26.05
N ASP A 34 -68.44 11.15 -25.84
CA ASP A 34 -67.17 11.80 -25.50
C ASP A 34 -66.67 11.41 -24.10
N ILE A 35 -67.60 11.18 -23.17
CA ILE A 35 -67.30 10.65 -21.84
C ILE A 35 -66.86 9.19 -21.93
N ALA A 36 -67.46 8.39 -22.82
CA ALA A 36 -67.04 7.02 -23.07
C ALA A 36 -65.63 6.97 -23.69
N LYS A 37 -65.33 7.83 -24.67
CA LYS A 37 -64.04 7.94 -25.35
C LYS A 37 -62.91 8.39 -24.42
N GLN A 38 -63.14 9.43 -23.61
CA GLN A 38 -62.15 9.88 -22.61
C GLN A 38 -61.83 8.79 -21.58
N ARG A 39 -62.85 8.02 -21.18
CA ARG A 39 -62.67 6.93 -20.21
C ARG A 39 -62.00 5.70 -20.82
N LEU A 40 -62.29 5.36 -22.07
CA LEU A 40 -61.60 4.30 -22.80
C LEU A 40 -60.11 4.63 -22.95
N ASN A 41 -59.77 5.86 -23.38
CA ASN A 41 -58.37 6.30 -23.46
C ASN A 41 -57.65 6.26 -22.11
N LYS A 42 -58.34 6.57 -21.00
CA LYS A 42 -57.81 6.47 -19.64
C LYS A 42 -57.61 5.01 -19.21
N LEU A 43 -58.50 4.11 -19.62
CA LEU A 43 -58.42 2.68 -19.36
C LEU A 43 -57.37 1.98 -20.23
N GLU A 44 -57.20 2.37 -21.50
CA GLU A 44 -56.14 1.86 -22.39
C GLU A 44 -54.76 2.27 -21.92
N ARG A 45 -54.57 3.50 -21.45
CA ARG A 45 -53.32 3.90 -20.76
C ARG A 45 -53.09 3.08 -19.49
N LYS A 46 -54.15 2.83 -18.71
CA LYS A 46 -54.06 2.01 -17.49
C LYS A 46 -53.80 0.53 -17.81
N ASN A 47 -54.34 0.00 -18.92
CA ASN A 47 -54.16 -1.37 -19.40
C ASN A 47 -52.84 -1.57 -20.15
N GLN A 48 -52.25 -0.56 -20.79
CA GLN A 48 -50.87 -0.61 -21.27
C GLN A 48 -49.89 -0.66 -20.09
N ILE A 49 -50.15 0.13 -19.05
CA ILE A 49 -49.42 0.04 -17.78
C ILE A 49 -49.67 -1.34 -17.13
N GLU A 50 -50.92 -1.82 -17.05
CA GLU A 50 -51.22 -3.14 -16.48
C GLU A 50 -50.72 -4.32 -17.32
N ARG A 51 -50.62 -4.24 -18.65
CA ARG A 51 -50.05 -5.30 -19.51
C ARG A 51 -48.53 -5.41 -19.34
N VAL A 52 -47.84 -4.28 -19.12
CA VAL A 52 -46.44 -4.28 -18.67
C VAL A 52 -46.30 -4.90 -17.27
N TYR A 53 -47.31 -4.75 -16.40
CA TYR A 53 -47.34 -5.29 -15.03
C TYR A 53 -47.91 -6.73 -14.89
N ARG A 54 -48.72 -7.22 -15.84
CA ARG A 54 -49.33 -8.56 -15.80
C ARG A 54 -48.45 -9.64 -16.42
N GLY A 55 -47.43 -9.27 -17.20
CA GLY A 55 -46.29 -10.15 -17.47
C GLY A 55 -45.44 -10.44 -16.22
N THR A 56 -45.75 -9.83 -15.07
CA THR A 56 -44.94 -9.85 -13.84
C THR A 56 -45.65 -10.44 -12.61
N TYR A 57 -46.88 -10.97 -12.71
CA TYR A 57 -47.59 -11.52 -11.55
C TYR A 57 -48.19 -12.90 -11.82
N CYS A 58 -47.36 -13.92 -11.64
CA CYS A 58 -47.77 -15.24 -11.17
C CYS A 58 -46.76 -15.77 -10.15
N ILE A 59 -47.27 -16.00 -8.92
CA ILE A 59 -46.86 -17.04 -7.95
C ILE A 59 -45.63 -16.76 -7.04
N LYS A 60 -45.94 -16.30 -5.82
CA LYS A 60 -45.63 -16.96 -4.52
C LYS A 60 -44.22 -17.55 -4.27
N ASN A 61 -43.14 -16.94 -4.74
CA ASN A 61 -41.77 -17.12 -4.17
C ASN A 61 -40.92 -15.85 -4.41
N GLN A 62 -41.23 -14.78 -3.65
CA GLN A 62 -40.92 -13.39 -4.00
C GLN A 62 -39.51 -12.85 -3.67
N ARG A 63 -38.51 -13.69 -3.37
CA ARG A 63 -37.11 -13.23 -3.28
C ARG A 63 -36.26 -13.59 -4.51
N GLU A 64 -36.57 -14.68 -5.21
CA GLU A 64 -35.81 -15.09 -6.41
C GLU A 64 -36.39 -14.55 -7.72
N TYR A 65 -37.70 -14.28 -7.79
CA TYR A 65 -38.38 -14.04 -9.07
C TYR A 65 -38.48 -12.59 -9.56
N VAL A 66 -38.14 -11.58 -8.73
CA VAL A 66 -38.28 -10.15 -9.09
C VAL A 66 -37.12 -9.62 -9.95
N LEU A 67 -36.17 -10.48 -10.34
CA LEU A 67 -34.87 -10.05 -10.92
C LEU A 67 -34.78 -10.06 -12.45
N ASN A 68 -35.87 -10.34 -13.16
CA ASN A 68 -35.75 -10.77 -14.55
C ASN A 68 -35.77 -9.61 -15.55
N ARG A 69 -34.55 -9.23 -15.95
CA ARG A 69 -34.14 -8.40 -17.09
C ARG A 69 -34.37 -6.89 -16.97
N PHE A 70 -33.25 -6.17 -16.80
CA PHE A 70 -33.20 -4.71 -16.93
C PHE A 70 -32.55 -4.33 -18.26
N ARG A 71 -33.10 -3.31 -18.94
CA ARG A 71 -32.47 -2.71 -20.12
C ARG A 71 -31.49 -1.61 -19.70
N SER A 72 -30.27 -1.66 -20.24
CA SER A 72 -29.36 -0.52 -20.20
C SER A 72 -29.74 0.51 -21.25
N PHE A 73 -29.51 1.81 -20.98
CA PHE A 73 -29.67 2.89 -21.94
C PHE A 73 -28.43 3.78 -21.96
N PRO A 74 -28.01 4.31 -23.13
CA PRO A 74 -26.92 5.26 -23.20
C PRO A 74 -27.32 6.60 -22.56
N THR A 75 -26.35 7.25 -21.91
CA THR A 75 -26.46 8.68 -21.54
C THR A 75 -25.35 9.47 -22.20
N ALA A 76 -25.65 10.69 -22.65
CA ALA A 76 -24.72 11.55 -23.37
C ALA A 76 -23.48 11.98 -22.54
N ILE A 77 -23.50 11.76 -21.23
CA ILE A 77 -22.44 12.17 -20.31
C ILE A 77 -21.50 10.98 -20.04
N ASN A 78 -20.25 11.11 -20.51
CA ASN A 78 -19.11 10.24 -20.17
C ASN A 78 -19.22 8.75 -20.55
N ASN A 79 -19.90 8.42 -21.64
CA ASN A 79 -20.07 7.04 -22.12
C ASN A 79 -20.70 6.09 -21.08
N SER A 80 -21.36 6.53 -20.00
CA SER A 80 -21.88 5.61 -18.98
C SER A 80 -23.22 4.96 -19.35
N TYR A 81 -23.43 3.68 -19.01
CA TYR A 81 -24.73 3.02 -19.19
C TYR A 81 -25.61 3.26 -17.96
N ARG A 82 -26.82 3.74 -18.18
CA ARG A 82 -27.84 3.93 -17.15
C ARG A 82 -28.76 2.72 -17.16
N ILE A 83 -28.99 2.13 -16.00
CA ILE A 83 -30.02 1.10 -15.82
C ILE A 83 -31.22 1.76 -15.14
N LEU A 84 -32.40 1.48 -15.67
CA LEU A 84 -33.68 1.79 -15.06
C LEU A 84 -34.11 0.64 -14.14
N ILE A 85 -34.33 0.94 -12.87
CA ILE A 85 -34.86 0.01 -11.88
C ILE A 85 -36.33 0.38 -11.62
N PRO A 86 -37.28 -0.55 -11.85
CA PRO A 86 -38.69 -0.31 -11.59
C PRO A 86 -38.95 0.10 -10.14
N ALA A 87 -39.97 0.93 -9.93
CA ALA A 87 -40.34 1.46 -8.62
C ALA A 87 -40.64 0.34 -7.59
N ILE A 88 -41.25 -0.77 -8.02
CA ILE A 88 -41.52 -1.93 -7.17
C ILE A 88 -40.22 -2.50 -6.61
N THR A 89 -39.25 -2.81 -7.48
CA THR A 89 -37.94 -3.32 -7.09
C THR A 89 -37.22 -2.31 -6.18
N ALA A 90 -37.26 -1.03 -6.54
CA ALA A 90 -36.62 0.01 -5.75
C ALA A 90 -37.18 0.16 -4.33
N ASN A 91 -38.50 0.00 -4.18
CA ASN A 91 -39.19 -0.01 -2.89
C ASN A 91 -38.91 -1.29 -2.10
N LEU A 92 -38.99 -2.45 -2.76
CA LEU A 92 -38.82 -3.77 -2.15
C LEU A 92 -37.44 -3.90 -1.47
N PHE A 93 -36.39 -3.37 -2.10
CA PHE A 93 -35.02 -3.43 -1.58
C PHE A 93 -34.61 -2.17 -0.79
N ASP A 94 -35.50 -1.18 -0.59
CA ASP A 94 -35.21 0.11 0.06
C ASP A 94 -33.94 0.80 -0.50
N ILE A 95 -33.85 0.84 -1.83
CA ILE A 95 -32.66 1.33 -2.54
C ILE A 95 -32.84 2.72 -3.12
N LYS A 96 -33.88 3.48 -2.78
CA LYS A 96 -34.05 4.85 -3.28
C LYS A 96 -32.96 5.77 -2.72
N ASN A 97 -32.23 6.47 -3.59
CA ASN A 97 -31.14 7.40 -3.23
C ASN A 97 -30.02 6.79 -2.36
N ALA A 98 -29.85 5.48 -2.40
CA ALA A 98 -28.95 4.72 -1.55
C ALA A 98 -27.67 4.29 -2.28
N PHE A 99 -26.62 4.00 -1.51
CA PHE A 99 -25.51 3.22 -2.03
C PHE A 99 -25.88 1.75 -2.00
N VAL A 100 -25.61 1.06 -3.10
CA VAL A 100 -25.96 -0.35 -3.29
C VAL A 100 -24.78 -1.11 -3.84
N LYS A 101 -24.59 -2.34 -3.35
CA LYS A 101 -23.74 -3.37 -3.95
C LYS A 101 -24.63 -4.22 -4.84
N ILE A 102 -24.24 -4.36 -6.10
CA ILE A 102 -25.02 -5.05 -7.13
C ILE A 102 -24.13 -6.10 -7.77
N GLU A 103 -24.68 -7.29 -7.94
CA GLU A 103 -24.13 -8.36 -8.77
C GLU A 103 -24.94 -8.44 -10.06
N ILE A 104 -24.24 -8.32 -11.20
CA ILE A 104 -24.83 -8.46 -12.53
C ILE A 104 -24.31 -9.76 -13.14
N GLU A 105 -25.21 -10.47 -13.82
CA GLU A 105 -24.92 -11.68 -14.58
C GLU A 105 -25.30 -11.51 -16.05
N LYS A 106 -24.39 -11.93 -16.95
CA LYS A 106 -24.63 -12.07 -18.39
C LYS A 106 -23.80 -13.25 -18.93
N ASN A 107 -24.46 -14.18 -19.64
CA ASN A 107 -23.82 -15.33 -20.28
C ASN A 107 -22.87 -16.08 -19.32
N GLU A 108 -23.38 -16.46 -18.13
CA GLU A 108 -22.64 -17.15 -17.05
C GLU A 108 -21.49 -16.36 -16.40
N LYS A 109 -21.18 -15.16 -16.91
CA LYS A 109 -20.24 -14.24 -16.26
C LYS A 109 -20.96 -13.40 -15.22
N LYS A 110 -20.38 -13.35 -14.02
CA LYS A 110 -20.84 -12.51 -12.92
C LYS A 110 -19.79 -11.47 -12.58
N ASP A 111 -20.21 -10.25 -12.32
CA ASP A 111 -19.35 -9.25 -11.71
C ASP A 111 -20.14 -8.34 -10.76
N ILE A 112 -19.43 -7.78 -9.80
CA ILE A 112 -19.99 -7.02 -8.68
C ILE A 112 -19.48 -5.60 -8.75
N PHE A 113 -20.33 -4.62 -8.45
CA PHE A 113 -19.94 -3.22 -8.31
C PHE A 113 -20.78 -2.47 -7.28
N ILE A 114 -20.35 -1.24 -6.99
CA ILE A 114 -21.06 -0.33 -6.10
C ILE A 114 -21.55 0.88 -6.90
N THR A 115 -22.77 1.32 -6.64
CA THR A 115 -23.33 2.48 -7.30
C THR A 115 -24.23 3.25 -6.35
N LYS A 116 -24.47 4.53 -6.66
CA LYS A 116 -25.48 5.33 -5.97
C LYS A 116 -26.70 5.36 -6.87
N THR A 117 -27.81 4.82 -6.37
CA THR A 117 -29.08 4.97 -7.05
C THR A 117 -29.56 6.41 -6.95
N ARG A 118 -30.29 6.88 -7.96
CA ARG A 118 -30.98 8.16 -7.97
C ARG A 118 -32.45 7.91 -8.22
N TYR A 119 -33.28 8.28 -7.25
CA TYR A 119 -34.73 8.25 -7.39
C TYR A 119 -35.20 9.58 -7.94
N ASP A 120 -35.85 9.54 -9.09
CA ASP A 120 -36.51 10.68 -9.68
C ASP A 120 -37.98 10.67 -9.25
N LYS A 121 -38.39 11.75 -8.57
CA LYS A 121 -39.76 11.89 -8.07
C LYS A 121 -40.77 12.14 -9.19
N THR A 122 -40.33 12.68 -10.34
CA THR A 122 -41.22 13.10 -11.42
C THR A 122 -41.75 11.92 -12.23
N ASN A 123 -40.89 10.93 -12.52
CA ASN A 123 -41.25 9.74 -13.27
C ASN A 123 -41.34 8.47 -12.40
N GLY A 124 -41.01 8.56 -11.11
CA GLY A 124 -41.06 7.44 -10.16
C GLY A 124 -39.97 6.39 -10.41
N GLU A 125 -38.96 6.70 -11.22
CA GLU A 125 -37.93 5.75 -11.61
C GLU A 125 -36.70 5.84 -10.71
N THR A 126 -36.12 4.69 -10.40
CA THR A 126 -34.81 4.63 -9.74
C THR A 126 -33.78 4.27 -10.79
N THR A 127 -32.69 5.03 -10.85
CA THR A 127 -31.66 4.80 -11.85
C THR A 127 -30.30 4.62 -11.24
N MET A 128 -29.46 3.86 -11.92
CA MET A 128 -28.09 3.62 -11.51
C MET A 128 -27.16 3.60 -12.73
N PHE A 129 -25.88 3.87 -12.50
CA PHE A 129 -24.85 3.88 -13.54
C PHE A 129 -23.97 2.64 -13.46
N ILE A 130 -23.76 1.96 -14.60
CA ILE A 130 -22.75 0.93 -14.79
C ILE A 130 -21.45 1.59 -15.25
N ASN A 131 -20.34 1.26 -14.59
CA ASN A 131 -19.03 1.78 -14.95
C ASN A 131 -18.46 1.06 -16.20
N GLN A 132 -17.41 1.63 -16.80
CA GLN A 132 -16.73 1.02 -17.95
C GLN A 132 -16.17 -0.37 -17.63
N SER A 133 -15.51 -0.56 -16.48
CA SER A 133 -14.83 -1.84 -16.20
C SER A 133 -15.79 -3.02 -16.12
N MET A 134 -16.99 -2.81 -15.57
CA MET A 134 -18.05 -3.82 -15.52
C MET A 134 -18.56 -4.15 -16.93
N ARG A 135 -18.72 -3.13 -17.77
CA ARG A 135 -19.12 -3.35 -19.17
C ARG A 135 -18.07 -4.12 -19.94
N ASP A 136 -16.80 -3.81 -19.73
CA ASP A 136 -15.70 -4.54 -20.36
C ASP A 136 -15.65 -5.99 -19.84
N ALA A 137 -15.82 -6.20 -18.52
CA ALA A 137 -15.78 -7.54 -17.91
C ALA A 137 -16.92 -8.45 -18.41
N LEU A 138 -18.12 -7.88 -18.58
CA LEU A 138 -19.32 -8.60 -19.00
C LEU A 138 -19.61 -8.48 -20.50
N ASN A 139 -18.76 -7.80 -21.28
CA ASN A 139 -18.98 -7.45 -22.69
C ASN A 139 -20.39 -6.86 -22.92
N LEU A 140 -20.75 -5.84 -22.16
CA LEU A 140 -22.05 -5.17 -22.24
C LEU A 140 -22.09 -4.15 -23.39
N THR A 141 -23.14 -4.23 -24.18
CA THR A 141 -23.55 -3.33 -25.25
C THR A 141 -24.82 -2.58 -24.85
N LYS A 142 -25.22 -1.57 -25.63
CA LYS A 142 -26.28 -0.61 -25.26
C LYS A 142 -27.67 -1.25 -25.12
N GLU A 143 -27.91 -2.40 -25.73
CA GLU A 143 -29.23 -3.06 -25.75
C GLU A 143 -29.26 -4.37 -24.98
N ASP A 144 -28.17 -4.69 -24.29
CA ASP A 144 -28.11 -5.95 -23.55
C ASP A 144 -29.11 -5.96 -22.40
N PHE A 145 -29.80 -7.09 -22.29
CA PHE A 145 -30.52 -7.44 -21.09
C PHE A 145 -29.55 -8.02 -20.08
N ILE A 146 -29.55 -7.44 -18.89
CA ILE A 146 -28.75 -7.91 -17.78
C ILE A 146 -29.64 -8.46 -16.68
N ASN A 147 -29.18 -9.53 -16.04
CA ASN A 147 -29.79 -10.06 -14.84
C ASN A 147 -29.08 -9.45 -13.64
N ILE A 148 -29.83 -8.89 -12.70
CA ILE A 148 -29.29 -8.50 -11.41
C ILE A 148 -29.50 -9.70 -10.49
N SER A 149 -28.48 -10.48 -10.17
CA SER A 149 -28.65 -11.65 -9.29
C SER A 149 -28.77 -11.25 -7.81
N ASN A 150 -28.20 -10.10 -7.43
CA ASN A 150 -28.23 -9.63 -6.05
C ASN A 150 -28.15 -8.10 -6.00
N ILE A 151 -28.99 -7.49 -5.16
CA ILE A 151 -28.94 -6.07 -4.84
C ILE A 151 -29.05 -5.86 -3.34
N LYS A 152 -28.04 -5.20 -2.76
CA LYS A 152 -28.00 -4.94 -1.32
C LYS A 152 -27.62 -3.50 -1.03
N LYS A 153 -28.45 -2.81 -0.25
CA LYS A 153 -28.10 -1.51 0.35
C LYS A 153 -26.86 -1.66 1.21
N ILE A 154 -25.89 -0.77 1.01
CA ILE A 154 -24.65 -0.76 1.77
C ILE A 154 -24.49 0.54 2.54
N LYS A 155 -23.83 0.45 3.68
CA LYS A 155 -23.40 1.59 4.49
C LYS A 155 -21.89 1.76 4.33
N PRO A 156 -21.35 2.98 4.48
CA PRO A 156 -19.91 3.17 4.61
C PRO A 156 -19.36 2.25 5.70
N PHE A 157 -18.17 1.69 5.49
CA PHE A 157 -17.58 0.80 6.48
C PHE A 157 -17.09 1.60 7.70
N ALA A 158 -17.07 0.95 8.86
CA ALA A 158 -16.36 1.44 10.03
C ALA A 158 -14.99 0.73 10.09
N PRO A 159 -13.86 1.46 10.11
CA PRO A 159 -12.55 0.91 10.34
C PRO A 159 -12.47 0.34 11.75
N ASN A 160 -11.73 -0.75 11.88
CA ASN A 160 -11.38 -1.28 13.18
C ASN A 160 -10.50 -0.29 13.93
N LYS A 161 -10.68 -0.20 15.25
CA LYS A 161 -9.84 0.66 16.10
C LYS A 161 -8.44 0.06 16.28
N GLN A 162 -8.36 -1.26 16.37
CA GLN A 162 -7.10 -1.98 16.58
C GLN A 162 -6.33 -2.12 15.28
N ILE A 163 -5.07 -1.70 15.29
CA ILE A 163 -4.17 -1.71 14.13
C ILE A 163 -3.44 -3.05 14.02
N PHE A 164 -2.90 -3.55 15.14
CA PHE A 164 -2.16 -4.80 15.21
C PHE A 164 -3.04 -5.91 15.78
N ILE A 165 -3.24 -6.98 15.01
CA ILE A 165 -4.06 -8.15 15.36
C ILE A 165 -3.25 -9.41 15.06
N ASN A 166 -3.04 -10.25 16.07
CA ASN A 166 -2.30 -11.51 15.97
C ASN A 166 -0.93 -11.36 15.29
N GLY A 167 -0.18 -10.32 15.67
CA GLY A 167 1.16 -10.04 15.13
C GLY A 167 1.18 -9.45 13.71
N LYS A 168 0.01 -9.18 13.09
CA LYS A 168 -0.13 -8.58 11.75
C LYS A 168 -0.81 -7.23 11.81
N ILE A 169 -0.68 -6.44 10.76
CA ILE A 169 -1.35 -5.14 10.60
C ILE A 169 -2.66 -5.32 9.83
N ASP A 170 -3.79 -4.87 10.38
CA ASP A 170 -5.10 -4.86 9.72
C ASP A 170 -5.24 -3.62 8.82
N LEU A 171 -5.11 -3.79 7.50
CA LEU A 171 -5.27 -2.70 6.54
C LEU A 171 -6.68 -2.09 6.56
N LYS A 172 -7.69 -2.80 7.07
CA LYS A 172 -9.04 -2.23 7.26
C LYS A 172 -9.05 -1.12 8.31
N SER A 173 -8.24 -1.24 9.38
CA SER A 173 -8.07 -0.19 10.41
C SER A 173 -7.40 1.08 9.85
N LEU A 174 -6.56 0.90 8.82
CA LEU A 174 -5.80 1.97 8.17
C LEU A 174 -6.53 2.57 6.97
N THR A 175 -7.64 1.98 6.53
CA THR A 175 -8.43 2.51 5.43
C THR A 175 -9.18 3.77 5.89
N PRO A 176 -9.08 4.92 5.18
CA PRO A 176 -9.85 6.10 5.52
C PRO A 176 -11.34 5.93 5.20
N TYR A 177 -12.22 6.63 5.92
CA TYR A 177 -13.67 6.62 5.64
C TYR A 177 -14.03 7.28 4.32
N LYS A 178 -13.24 8.28 3.94
CA LYS A 178 -13.44 9.09 2.75
C LYS A 178 -12.14 9.33 2.03
N THR A 179 -12.25 9.48 0.72
CA THR A 179 -11.13 9.92 -0.13
C THR A 179 -10.77 11.37 0.16
N MET A 180 -9.62 11.85 -0.33
CA MET A 180 -9.25 13.27 -0.25
C MET A 180 -10.26 14.19 -0.96
N LYS A 181 -10.98 13.66 -1.96
CA LYS A 181 -12.08 14.35 -2.66
C LYS A 181 -13.44 14.20 -1.96
N ASN A 182 -13.46 13.77 -0.69
CA ASN A 182 -14.65 13.61 0.16
C ASN A 182 -15.66 12.55 -0.34
N TYR A 183 -15.26 11.61 -1.22
CA TYR A 183 -16.08 10.45 -1.56
C TYR A 183 -16.03 9.38 -0.47
N ASN A 184 -17.17 8.77 -0.15
CA ASN A 184 -17.22 7.67 0.80
C ASN A 184 -16.49 6.43 0.25
N ILE A 185 -15.71 5.79 1.12
CA ILE A 185 -15.07 4.51 0.85
C ILE A 185 -15.94 3.40 1.47
N PHE A 186 -16.09 2.30 0.74
CA PHE A 186 -16.79 1.10 1.17
C PHE A 186 -15.80 -0.06 1.15
N ALA A 187 -15.85 -0.90 2.18
CA ALA A 187 -14.96 -2.04 2.32
C ALA A 187 -15.80 -3.32 2.47
N THR A 188 -15.41 -4.37 1.75
CA THR A 188 -15.99 -5.70 1.91
C THR A 188 -14.89 -6.73 2.06
N ASP A 189 -15.01 -7.55 3.09
CA ASP A 189 -14.06 -8.63 3.37
C ASP A 189 -14.50 -9.91 2.63
N TYR A 190 -13.54 -10.72 2.19
CA TYR A 190 -13.78 -12.08 1.75
C TYR A 190 -12.55 -12.95 2.01
N LYS A 191 -12.75 -14.27 2.07
CA LYS A 191 -11.66 -15.23 2.21
C LYS A 191 -11.39 -15.87 0.84
N LYS A 192 -10.12 -15.97 0.47
CA LYS A 192 -9.66 -16.77 -0.66
C LYS A 192 -8.49 -17.59 -0.18
N GLU A 193 -8.61 -18.91 -0.33
CA GLU A 193 -7.68 -19.88 0.26
C GLU A 193 -7.58 -19.62 1.77
N ASN A 194 -6.36 -19.44 2.29
CA ASN A 194 -6.08 -19.18 3.70
C ASN A 194 -5.87 -17.69 4.02
N ASN A 195 -6.19 -16.79 3.08
CA ASN A 195 -5.97 -15.36 3.23
C ASN A 195 -7.29 -14.59 3.28
N GLU A 196 -7.35 -13.60 4.17
CA GLU A 196 -8.41 -12.60 4.18
C GLU A 196 -8.05 -11.44 3.25
N PHE A 197 -9.00 -11.07 2.40
CA PHE A 197 -8.88 -9.98 1.44
C PHE A 197 -9.92 -8.90 1.72
N LEU A 198 -9.53 -7.67 1.41
CA LEU A 198 -10.30 -6.45 1.52
C LEU A 198 -10.53 -5.91 0.11
N VAL A 199 -11.80 -5.80 -0.30
CA VAL A 199 -12.18 -5.06 -1.51
C VAL A 199 -12.60 -3.67 -1.09
N LEU A 200 -11.87 -2.67 -1.56
CA LEU A 200 -12.14 -1.27 -1.31
C LEU A 200 -12.75 -0.63 -2.53
N TRP A 201 -13.79 0.18 -2.29
CA TRP A 201 -14.56 0.85 -3.32
C TRP A 201 -14.77 2.31 -2.98
N TYR A 202 -14.84 3.17 -3.99
CA TYR A 202 -15.41 4.52 -3.85
C TYR A 202 -16.19 4.88 -5.11
N TYR A 203 -17.14 5.79 -4.96
CA TYR A 203 -18.04 6.23 -6.03
C TYR A 203 -17.80 7.69 -6.39
N THR A 204 -17.57 7.96 -7.67
CA THR A 204 -17.19 9.29 -8.18
C THR A 204 -18.32 10.07 -8.83
N GLY A 205 -19.59 9.63 -8.68
CA GLY A 205 -20.71 10.25 -9.36
C GLY A 205 -20.78 9.84 -10.84
N ASN A 206 -19.90 10.41 -11.66
CA ASN A 206 -20.06 10.41 -13.11
C ASN A 206 -19.22 9.34 -13.83
N THR A 207 -18.25 8.69 -13.15
CA THR A 207 -17.43 7.62 -13.75
C THR A 207 -17.69 6.23 -13.13
N GLY A 208 -18.71 6.15 -12.27
CA GLY A 208 -19.08 4.96 -11.51
C GLY A 208 -18.13 4.64 -10.36
N SER A 209 -18.21 3.43 -9.81
CA SER A 209 -17.29 2.98 -8.76
C SER A 209 -15.93 2.60 -9.30
N LYS A 210 -14.89 2.83 -8.51
CA LYS A 210 -13.57 2.24 -8.70
C LYS A 210 -13.31 1.24 -7.58
N ARG A 211 -12.51 0.21 -7.85
CA ARG A 211 -12.18 -0.86 -6.90
C ARG A 211 -10.69 -1.14 -6.81
N VAL A 212 -10.23 -1.56 -5.63
CA VAL A 212 -8.95 -2.25 -5.44
C VAL A 212 -9.16 -3.44 -4.51
N VAL A 213 -8.44 -4.52 -4.78
CA VAL A 213 -8.44 -5.73 -3.94
C VAL A 213 -7.05 -5.84 -3.33
N ILE A 214 -6.98 -5.99 -2.01
CA ILE A 214 -5.74 -6.14 -1.24
C ILE A 214 -5.94 -7.21 -0.17
N LYS A 215 -4.87 -7.81 0.34
CA LYS A 215 -4.93 -8.61 1.55
C LYS A 215 -5.33 -7.72 2.73
N ARG A 216 -6.06 -8.27 3.69
CA ARG A 216 -6.49 -7.54 4.88
C ARG A 216 -5.37 -7.46 5.93
N PHE A 217 -4.73 -8.59 6.21
CA PHE A 217 -3.68 -8.69 7.22
C PHE A 217 -2.30 -8.79 6.57
N ILE A 218 -1.39 -7.89 6.94
CA ILE A 218 -0.05 -7.79 6.36
C ILE A 218 1.01 -7.93 7.46
N GLU A 219 2.13 -8.55 7.14
CA GLU A 219 3.27 -8.63 8.06
C GLU A 219 3.83 -7.23 8.36
N PRO A 220 4.20 -6.92 9.61
CA PRO A 220 4.69 -5.61 10.00
C PRO A 220 5.88 -5.10 9.18
N GLU A 221 6.82 -5.98 8.81
CA GLU A 221 8.02 -5.66 8.03
C GLU A 221 7.67 -5.18 6.62
N ILE A 222 6.70 -5.85 5.97
CA ILE A 222 6.32 -5.56 4.59
C ILE A 222 5.70 -4.16 4.50
N LEU A 223 4.77 -3.86 5.40
CA LEU A 223 4.18 -2.53 5.43
C LEU A 223 5.18 -1.48 5.95
N GLY A 224 6.04 -1.84 6.91
CA GLY A 224 7.13 -0.99 7.39
C GLY A 224 8.05 -0.55 6.25
N SER A 225 8.52 -1.49 5.44
CA SER A 225 9.37 -1.21 4.27
C SER A 225 8.67 -0.30 3.27
N ILE A 226 7.44 -0.64 2.84
CA ILE A 226 6.67 0.18 1.87
C ILE A 226 6.51 1.61 2.37
N LEU A 227 6.06 1.78 3.62
CA LEU A 227 5.77 3.11 4.15
C LEU A 227 7.05 3.89 4.42
N GLY A 228 8.15 3.25 4.83
CA GLY A 228 9.46 3.90 4.96
C GLY A 228 10.01 4.37 3.61
N GLN A 229 9.90 3.55 2.57
CA GLN A 229 10.29 3.90 1.19
C GLN A 229 9.46 5.06 0.64
N LEU A 230 8.14 5.05 0.84
CA LEU A 230 7.26 6.16 0.45
C LEU A 230 7.50 7.42 1.30
N GLN A 231 7.84 7.25 2.58
CA GLN A 231 8.16 8.36 3.47
C GLN A 231 9.50 9.01 3.13
N ALA A 232 10.45 8.30 2.51
CA ALA A 232 11.65 8.94 1.99
C ALA A 232 11.39 9.51 0.58
N GLU A 233 11.08 8.64 -0.36
CA GLU A 233 11.22 8.90 -1.80
C GLU A 233 9.89 8.84 -2.55
N GLY A 234 8.78 8.79 -1.81
CA GLY A 234 7.43 8.76 -2.35
C GLY A 234 6.79 10.12 -2.52
N ASN A 235 5.74 10.18 -3.33
CA ASN A 235 4.93 11.40 -3.47
C ASN A 235 4.16 11.74 -2.18
N LYS A 236 4.31 12.99 -1.72
CA LYS A 236 3.65 13.49 -0.49
C LYS A 236 2.26 14.06 -0.75
N PHE A 237 1.43 14.12 0.30
CA PHE A 237 0.05 14.65 0.27
C PHE A 237 -0.13 15.97 -0.46
N LYS A 238 0.80 16.93 -0.28
CA LYS A 238 0.73 18.27 -0.90
C LYS A 238 0.75 18.22 -2.44
N ASN A 239 1.31 17.17 -3.03
CA ASN A 239 1.41 17.01 -4.48
C ASN A 239 0.23 16.26 -5.10
N LEU A 240 -0.62 15.61 -4.28
CA LEU A 240 -1.76 14.82 -4.75
C LEU A 240 -3.02 15.65 -4.99
N SER A 241 -3.12 16.83 -4.38
CA SER A 241 -4.23 17.76 -4.56
C SER A 241 -4.34 18.30 -5.99
N LYS A 242 -3.26 18.24 -6.77
CA LYS A 242 -3.20 18.73 -8.16
C LYS A 242 -3.49 17.66 -9.23
N GLY A 243 -3.69 16.38 -8.85
CA GLY A 243 -3.82 15.27 -9.80
C GLY A 243 -4.73 14.13 -9.35
N SER A 244 -4.75 13.03 -10.11
CA SER A 244 -5.31 11.77 -9.59
C SER A 244 -4.32 11.18 -8.57
N PRO A 245 -4.78 10.71 -7.40
CA PRO A 245 -3.86 10.11 -6.45
C PRO A 245 -3.25 8.85 -7.07
N THR A 246 -1.93 8.82 -7.13
CA THR A 246 -1.14 7.68 -7.62
C THR A 246 -0.08 7.37 -6.59
N ILE A 247 0.41 6.15 -6.56
CA ILE A 247 1.61 5.82 -5.79
C ILE A 247 2.77 6.03 -6.73
N ILE A 248 3.73 6.86 -6.33
CA ILE A 248 4.97 7.08 -7.06
C ILE A 248 6.11 6.90 -6.06
N PHE A 249 7.04 6.01 -6.40
CA PHE A 249 8.29 5.80 -5.67
C PHE A 249 9.45 5.97 -6.64
N THR A 250 10.39 6.86 -6.31
CA THR A 250 11.51 7.19 -7.18
C THR A 250 12.83 6.96 -6.46
N ASN A 251 13.65 6.01 -6.92
CA ASN A 251 14.95 5.75 -6.33
C ASN A 251 15.98 5.44 -7.43
N LYS A 252 17.27 5.51 -7.07
CA LYS A 252 18.37 5.13 -7.97
C LYS A 252 18.77 3.66 -7.82
N LEU A 253 18.51 3.08 -6.65
CA LEU A 253 18.86 1.72 -6.30
C LEU A 253 17.86 0.73 -6.87
N VAL A 254 18.37 -0.17 -7.71
CA VAL A 254 17.58 -1.26 -8.28
C VAL A 254 16.97 -2.15 -7.19
N SER A 255 17.76 -2.51 -6.17
CA SER A 255 17.31 -3.36 -5.07
C SER A 255 16.09 -2.79 -4.33
N GLU A 256 16.02 -1.48 -4.13
CA GLU A 256 14.88 -0.84 -3.46
C GLU A 256 13.59 -0.95 -4.28
N HIS A 257 13.68 -0.82 -5.61
CA HIS A 257 12.53 -1.01 -6.49
C HIS A 257 12.08 -2.47 -6.52
N THR A 258 13.01 -3.43 -6.56
CA THR A 258 12.68 -4.87 -6.49
C THR A 258 11.89 -5.17 -5.22
N GLU A 259 12.42 -4.80 -4.05
CA GLU A 259 11.75 -5.02 -2.77
C GLU A 259 10.39 -4.30 -2.70
N PHE A 260 10.31 -3.04 -3.17
CA PHE A 260 9.05 -2.29 -3.17
C PHE A 260 7.98 -2.99 -4.01
N ILE A 261 8.34 -3.50 -5.19
CA ILE A 261 7.45 -4.23 -6.09
C ILE A 261 7.00 -5.56 -5.46
N GLU A 262 7.92 -6.33 -4.91
CA GLU A 262 7.62 -7.60 -4.22
C GLU A 262 6.66 -7.38 -3.05
N ASN A 263 6.90 -6.34 -2.24
CA ASN A 263 6.04 -5.99 -1.12
C ASN A 263 4.64 -5.54 -1.60
N LEU A 264 4.53 -4.77 -2.70
CA LEU A 264 3.24 -4.41 -3.29
C LEU A 264 2.47 -5.66 -3.75
N ILE A 265 3.15 -6.58 -4.43
CA ILE A 265 2.55 -7.86 -4.84
C ILE A 265 2.11 -8.65 -3.61
N HIS A 266 2.91 -8.65 -2.54
CA HIS A 266 2.57 -9.32 -1.30
C HIS A 266 1.29 -8.75 -0.67
N ILE A 267 1.08 -7.43 -0.73
CA ILE A 267 -0.17 -6.77 -0.28
C ILE A 267 -1.36 -7.14 -1.19
N GLY A 268 -1.14 -7.78 -2.33
CA GLY A 268 -2.18 -8.24 -3.27
C GLY A 268 -2.31 -7.36 -4.51
N ILE A 269 -1.34 -6.49 -4.77
CA ILE A 269 -1.32 -5.66 -5.98
C ILE A 269 -0.87 -6.49 -7.18
N PRO A 270 -1.69 -6.64 -8.22
CA PRO A 270 -1.32 -7.49 -9.34
C PRO A 270 -0.21 -6.85 -10.19
N LYS A 271 0.73 -7.67 -10.66
CA LYS A 271 1.92 -7.23 -11.42
C LYS A 271 1.57 -6.32 -12.61
N ASN A 272 0.45 -6.58 -13.28
CA ASN A 272 0.04 -5.87 -14.50
C ASN A 272 -0.37 -4.40 -14.28
N ILE A 273 -0.65 -3.97 -13.05
CA ILE A 273 -0.97 -2.56 -12.76
C ILE A 273 0.22 -1.76 -12.22
N ILE A 274 1.34 -2.43 -11.95
CA ILE A 274 2.60 -1.81 -11.54
C ILE A 274 3.33 -1.37 -12.80
N LYS A 275 3.63 -0.08 -12.90
CA LYS A 275 4.36 0.51 -14.02
C LYS A 275 5.75 0.89 -13.58
N ILE A 276 6.74 0.58 -14.40
CA ILE A 276 8.14 0.94 -14.15
C ILE A 276 8.58 1.88 -15.26
N HIS A 277 9.08 3.03 -14.86
CA HIS A 277 9.61 4.07 -15.72
C HIS A 277 11.09 4.24 -15.43
N CYS A 278 11.90 4.28 -16.49
CA CYS A 278 13.31 4.62 -16.40
C CYS A 278 13.54 5.93 -17.10
N TYR A 279 14.06 6.90 -16.35
CA TYR A 279 14.54 8.15 -16.89
C TYR A 279 16.07 8.07 -17.03
N PHE A 280 16.60 8.37 -18.20
CA PHE A 280 18.06 8.37 -18.42
C PHE A 280 18.49 9.58 -19.24
N ASN A 281 19.70 10.06 -19.00
CA ASN A 281 20.26 11.13 -19.83
C ASN A 281 21.00 10.53 -21.02
N PRO A 282 20.48 10.66 -22.26
CA PRO A 282 21.10 10.06 -23.46
C PRO A 282 22.50 10.61 -23.74
N ASN A 283 22.84 11.80 -23.23
CA ASN A 283 24.17 12.39 -23.38
C ASN A 283 25.23 11.76 -22.46
N LYS A 284 24.82 10.91 -21.50
CA LYS A 284 25.72 10.26 -20.54
C LYS A 284 25.69 8.74 -20.59
N ILE A 285 24.58 8.16 -21.04
CA ILE A 285 24.41 6.71 -21.14
C ILE A 285 23.52 6.36 -22.32
N SER A 286 23.92 5.34 -23.07
CA SER A 286 23.11 4.81 -24.16
C SER A 286 21.84 4.13 -23.65
N GLU A 287 20.80 4.13 -24.48
CA GLU A 287 19.55 3.42 -24.19
C GLU A 287 19.78 1.92 -23.94
N PHE A 288 20.68 1.29 -24.70
CA PHE A 288 21.06 -0.11 -24.52
C PHE A 288 21.60 -0.38 -23.11
N ASN A 289 22.51 0.48 -22.62
CA ASN A 289 23.09 0.34 -21.28
C ASN A 289 22.06 0.63 -20.18
N ALA A 290 21.17 1.62 -20.37
CA ALA A 290 20.06 1.88 -19.45
C ALA A 290 19.12 0.68 -19.36
N LYS A 291 18.76 0.08 -20.50
CA LYS A 291 17.94 -1.13 -20.56
C LYS A 291 18.63 -2.33 -19.90
N LYS A 292 19.93 -2.52 -20.13
CA LYS A 292 20.73 -3.58 -19.49
C LYS A 292 20.80 -3.42 -17.96
N TYR A 293 20.96 -2.18 -17.48
CA TYR A 293 20.98 -1.88 -16.04
C TYR A 293 19.65 -2.25 -15.38
N ILE A 294 18.52 -1.89 -16.01
CA ILE A 294 17.18 -2.17 -15.48
C ILE A 294 16.72 -3.60 -15.75
N LYS A 295 17.28 -4.33 -16.71
CA LYS A 295 16.98 -5.75 -16.86
C LYS A 295 17.23 -6.54 -15.55
N LYS A 296 18.14 -6.06 -14.69
CA LYS A 296 18.36 -6.61 -13.33
C LYS A 296 17.16 -6.46 -12.38
N LEU A 297 16.21 -5.55 -12.66
CA LEU A 297 14.99 -5.33 -11.86
C LEU A 297 13.85 -6.30 -12.17
N LEU A 298 13.89 -6.96 -13.32
CA LEU A 298 12.69 -7.51 -13.94
C LEU A 298 12.70 -9.04 -13.90
N ASP A 299 11.63 -9.61 -13.33
CA ASP A 299 11.06 -10.83 -13.90
C ASP A 299 10.71 -10.58 -15.37
N ASP A 300 10.86 -11.59 -16.25
CA ASP A 300 10.64 -11.50 -17.70
C ASP A 300 9.27 -10.89 -18.12
N ASN A 301 8.32 -10.79 -17.20
CA ASN A 301 6.95 -10.33 -17.45
C ASN A 301 6.67 -8.85 -17.10
N MET A 302 7.63 -8.09 -16.55
CA MET A 302 7.42 -6.67 -16.24
C MET A 302 7.87 -5.74 -17.37
N LYS A 303 6.94 -4.92 -17.88
CA LYS A 303 7.23 -3.95 -18.95
C LYS A 303 7.79 -2.65 -18.36
N VAL A 304 9.00 -2.29 -18.77
CA VAL A 304 9.63 -1.00 -18.44
C VAL A 304 9.45 -0.02 -19.60
N LYS A 305 9.06 1.20 -19.29
CA LYS A 305 9.07 2.32 -20.23
C LYS A 305 10.34 3.14 -20.03
N LEU A 306 11.13 3.30 -21.10
CA LEU A 306 12.31 4.15 -21.11
C LEU A 306 11.91 5.58 -21.51
N HIS A 307 12.49 6.57 -20.84
CA HIS A 307 12.23 8.00 -21.03
C HIS A 307 13.57 8.75 -21.11
N PRO A 308 13.99 9.22 -22.30
CA PRO A 308 15.17 10.07 -22.39
C PRO A 308 14.89 11.43 -21.76
N ASN A 309 15.85 11.94 -20.97
CA ASN A 309 15.81 13.28 -20.37
C ASN A 309 17.17 13.98 -20.58
N PRO A 310 17.39 14.58 -21.76
CA PRO A 310 18.67 15.20 -22.10
C PRO A 310 18.97 16.47 -21.28
N HIS A 311 17.92 17.13 -20.75
CA HIS A 311 18.04 18.41 -20.06
C HIS A 311 18.49 18.28 -18.60
N ASP A 312 18.27 17.14 -17.95
CA ASP A 312 18.73 16.92 -16.58
C ASP A 312 20.22 16.57 -16.55
N LYS A 313 21.05 17.61 -16.37
CA LYS A 313 22.51 17.49 -16.27
C LYS A 313 22.98 16.70 -15.04
N LYS A 314 22.14 16.42 -14.04
CA LYS A 314 22.52 15.63 -12.84
C LYS A 314 22.10 14.18 -12.96
N LEU A 315 21.03 13.89 -13.69
CA LEU A 315 20.57 12.54 -13.96
C LEU A 315 21.57 11.77 -14.82
N ILE A 316 21.79 10.50 -14.48
CA ILE A 316 22.39 9.48 -15.36
C ILE A 316 21.31 8.47 -15.66
N ILE A 317 20.83 7.79 -14.61
CA ILE A 317 19.65 6.94 -14.58
C ILE A 317 18.85 7.27 -13.32
N GLY A 318 17.53 7.27 -13.43
CA GLY A 318 16.58 7.30 -12.33
C GLY A 318 15.44 6.33 -12.62
N ILE A 319 14.99 5.60 -11.61
CA ILE A 319 13.91 4.62 -11.75
C ILE A 319 12.71 5.15 -10.97
N GLN A 320 11.53 4.95 -11.54
CA GLN A 320 10.27 5.29 -10.91
C GLN A 320 9.32 4.11 -11.03
N THR A 321 8.81 3.63 -9.89
CA THR A 321 7.72 2.67 -9.83
C THR A 321 6.43 3.43 -9.55
N SER A 322 5.37 3.16 -10.31
CA SER A 322 4.07 3.77 -10.10
C SER A 322 2.90 2.79 -10.14
N VAL A 323 1.86 3.10 -9.37
CA VAL A 323 0.58 2.36 -9.35
C VAL A 323 -0.57 3.35 -9.43
N ASP A 324 -1.34 3.26 -10.52
CA ASP A 324 -2.46 4.17 -10.80
C ASP A 324 -3.76 3.68 -10.14
N ARG A 325 -3.77 3.70 -8.81
CA ARG A 325 -4.92 3.34 -7.97
C ARG A 325 -5.10 4.34 -6.84
N ALA A 326 -6.05 5.26 -7.01
CA ALA A 326 -6.29 6.35 -6.06
C ALA A 326 -6.61 5.88 -4.63
N ILE A 327 -7.48 4.87 -4.48
CA ILE A 327 -7.80 4.32 -3.15
C ILE A 327 -6.56 3.76 -2.46
N LEU A 328 -5.70 3.08 -3.23
CA LEU A 328 -4.50 2.48 -2.69
C LEU A 328 -3.51 3.55 -2.24
N ALA A 329 -3.32 4.60 -3.06
CA ALA A 329 -2.50 5.75 -2.69
C ALA A 329 -3.01 6.38 -1.39
N GLU A 330 -4.30 6.68 -1.30
CA GLU A 330 -4.91 7.28 -0.11
C GLU A 330 -4.82 6.37 1.11
N LEU A 331 -4.99 5.05 0.96
CA LEU A 331 -4.80 4.08 2.03
C LEU A 331 -3.37 4.09 2.54
N LEU A 332 -2.37 3.96 1.65
CA LEU A 332 -0.97 3.89 2.06
C LEU A 332 -0.50 5.19 2.70
N LEU A 333 -0.96 6.33 2.21
CA LEU A 333 -0.61 7.63 2.78
C LEU A 333 -1.29 7.87 4.13
N ASN A 334 -2.55 7.45 4.29
CA ASN A 334 -3.22 7.49 5.59
C ASN A 334 -2.54 6.52 6.57
N ALA A 335 -2.17 5.33 6.12
CA ALA A 335 -1.39 4.36 6.88
C ALA A 335 -0.05 4.95 7.33
N MET A 336 0.69 5.60 6.42
CA MET A 336 1.97 6.27 6.71
C MET A 336 1.83 7.27 7.85
N ASN A 337 0.83 8.16 7.79
CA ASN A 337 0.61 9.14 8.86
C ASN A 337 0.18 8.49 10.17
N LYS A 338 -0.81 7.58 10.13
CA LYS A 338 -1.32 6.91 11.34
C LYS A 338 -0.24 6.10 12.04
N LEU A 339 0.48 5.27 11.28
CA LEU A 339 1.49 4.36 11.84
C LEU A 339 2.74 5.12 12.28
N ARG A 340 3.21 6.12 11.53
CA ARG A 340 4.34 6.96 11.95
C ARG A 340 4.03 7.67 13.26
N ASN A 341 2.85 8.28 13.38
CA ASN A 341 2.42 8.92 14.61
C ASN A 341 2.24 7.91 15.75
N TYR A 342 1.69 6.73 15.45
CA TYR A 342 1.54 5.66 16.43
C TYR A 342 2.89 5.22 17.01
N ILE A 343 3.91 4.98 16.18
CA ILE A 343 5.25 4.59 16.67
C ILE A 343 6.05 5.74 17.27
N SER A 344 5.72 7.00 16.98
CA SER A 344 6.36 8.16 17.64
C SER A 344 5.76 8.43 19.02
N THR A 345 4.46 8.23 19.19
CA THR A 345 3.74 8.57 20.43
C THR A 345 3.71 7.45 21.47
N ASN A 346 3.51 6.17 21.09
CA ASN A 346 3.39 5.08 22.06
C ASN A 346 4.70 4.78 22.78
N GLU A 347 4.73 4.93 24.11
CA GLU A 347 5.93 4.78 24.94
C GLU A 347 6.61 3.42 24.79
N MET A 348 5.82 2.34 24.84
CA MET A 348 6.29 0.97 24.68
C MET A 348 5.74 0.35 23.40
N LEU A 349 6.63 -0.20 22.59
CA LEU A 349 6.28 -0.94 21.38
C LEU A 349 6.36 -2.43 21.68
N GLU A 350 5.31 -3.19 21.35
CA GLU A 350 5.35 -4.64 21.41
C GLU A 350 6.15 -5.21 20.22
N THR A 351 6.21 -6.54 20.10
CA THR A 351 7.05 -7.23 19.12
C THR A 351 6.69 -6.86 17.67
N SER A 352 5.41 -6.80 17.32
CA SER A 352 4.95 -6.46 15.97
C SER A 352 5.23 -5.00 15.59
N GLU A 353 5.04 -4.11 16.54
CA GLU A 353 5.24 -2.67 16.44
C GLU A 353 6.73 -2.38 16.23
N ASN A 354 7.60 -3.07 16.98
CA ASN A 354 9.05 -3.01 16.79
C ASN A 354 9.46 -3.53 15.40
N ARG A 355 8.90 -4.66 14.95
CA ARG A 355 9.16 -5.19 13.59
C ARG A 355 8.81 -4.16 12.52
N PHE A 356 7.64 -3.52 12.63
CA PHE A 356 7.24 -2.42 11.74
C PHE A 356 8.21 -1.24 11.83
N ALA A 357 8.48 -0.74 13.04
CA ALA A 357 9.28 0.47 13.25
C ALA A 357 10.74 0.29 12.79
N HIS A 358 11.33 -0.90 12.95
CA HIS A 358 12.66 -1.20 12.42
C HIS A 358 12.72 -1.09 10.90
N HIS A 359 11.78 -1.71 10.18
CA HIS A 359 11.75 -1.69 8.71
C HIS A 359 11.40 -0.31 8.16
N PHE A 360 10.46 0.39 8.81
CA PHE A 360 10.14 1.78 8.49
C PHE A 360 11.37 2.67 8.62
N LEU A 361 12.08 2.60 9.75
CA LEU A 361 13.27 3.42 10.00
C LEU A 361 14.43 3.05 9.06
N ALA A 362 14.64 1.77 8.79
CA ALA A 362 15.68 1.31 7.87
C ALA A 362 15.50 1.88 6.47
N LYS A 363 14.26 1.83 5.93
CA LYS A 363 13.95 2.36 4.61
C LYS A 363 13.95 3.89 4.56
N LEU A 364 13.46 4.54 5.61
CA LEU A 364 13.58 6.00 5.76
C LEU A 364 15.05 6.45 5.69
N LEU A 365 15.93 5.77 6.43
CA LEU A 365 17.36 6.08 6.44
C LEU A 365 18.06 5.75 5.12
N THR A 366 17.57 4.76 4.39
CA THR A 366 18.13 4.38 3.08
C THR A 366 17.87 5.44 2.01
N GLY A 367 16.71 6.11 2.04
CA GLY A 367 16.42 7.23 1.14
C GLY A 367 16.94 8.58 1.65
N ASP A 368 16.43 9.05 2.79
CA ASP A 368 16.66 10.43 3.28
C ASP A 368 17.78 10.55 4.32
N GLY A 369 18.32 9.41 4.75
CA GLY A 369 19.34 9.36 5.78
C GLY A 369 20.74 9.64 5.24
N ASN A 370 21.53 10.37 6.02
CA ASN A 370 22.95 10.55 5.80
C ASN A 370 23.73 10.09 7.04
N PHE A 371 24.91 9.53 6.82
CA PHE A 371 25.77 9.05 7.90
C PHE A 371 27.20 9.54 7.69
N ASN A 372 27.83 10.01 8.77
CA ASN A 372 29.17 10.57 8.76
C ASN A 372 29.99 10.06 9.94
N ILE A 373 31.28 9.87 9.66
CA ILE A 373 32.29 9.48 10.62
C ILE A 373 33.30 10.62 10.69
N ARG A 374 33.54 11.16 11.88
CA ARG A 374 34.57 12.15 12.13
C ARG A 374 35.56 11.60 13.14
N THR A 375 36.84 11.83 12.91
CA THR A 375 37.90 11.53 13.86
C THR A 375 38.30 12.82 14.57
N SER A 376 38.27 12.82 15.91
CA SER A 376 38.78 13.91 16.73
C SER A 376 39.78 13.32 17.72
N GLY A 377 41.08 13.47 17.42
CA GLY A 377 42.15 12.74 18.10
C GLY A 377 41.93 11.23 18.04
N ASN A 378 41.99 10.56 19.19
CA ASN A 378 41.75 9.12 19.32
C ASN A 378 40.26 8.73 19.31
N ASN A 379 39.33 9.69 19.24
CA ASN A 379 37.90 9.45 19.33
C ASN A 379 37.23 9.44 17.95
N ILE A 380 36.41 8.42 17.71
CA ILE A 380 35.57 8.30 16.52
C ILE A 380 34.16 8.77 16.87
N VAL A 381 33.76 9.89 16.30
CA VAL A 381 32.42 10.46 16.42
C VAL A 381 31.61 10.01 15.20
N THR A 382 30.51 9.33 15.45
CA THR A 382 29.57 8.87 14.43
C THR A 382 28.26 9.63 14.57
N CYS A 383 27.89 10.37 13.53
CA CYS A 383 26.67 11.16 13.47
C CYS A 383 25.95 10.97 12.15
N GLY A 384 24.64 11.18 12.17
CA GLY A 384 23.81 11.15 10.98
C GLY A 384 22.72 12.20 11.04
N TYR A 385 21.97 12.29 9.96
CA TYR A 385 20.76 13.10 9.93
C TYR A 385 19.72 12.51 8.98
N ILE A 386 18.46 12.85 9.20
CA ILE A 386 17.33 12.58 8.30
C ILE A 386 16.86 13.93 7.78
N SER A 387 16.71 14.08 6.45
CA SER A 387 16.20 15.32 5.85
C SER A 387 14.72 15.17 5.57
N ASP A 388 13.91 16.14 5.99
CA ASP A 388 12.49 16.22 5.59
C ASP A 388 12.09 17.69 5.68
N CYS A 389 11.29 18.20 4.74
CA CYS A 389 10.82 19.59 4.78
C CYS A 389 9.69 19.81 5.81
N ASP A 390 8.96 18.76 6.21
CA ASP A 390 7.87 18.85 7.17
C ASP A 390 8.35 18.75 8.63
N GLN A 391 8.12 19.81 9.41
CA GLN A 391 8.52 19.88 10.81
C GLN A 391 7.81 18.83 11.68
N SER A 392 6.55 18.51 11.40
CA SER A 392 5.81 17.50 12.16
C SER A 392 6.46 16.13 11.99
N TYR A 393 6.90 15.81 10.77
CA TYR A 393 7.53 14.52 10.48
C TYR A 393 8.91 14.43 11.13
N ARG A 394 9.68 15.53 11.09
CA ARG A 394 10.96 15.62 11.82
C ARG A 394 10.78 15.38 13.31
N ASN A 395 9.73 15.93 13.94
CA ASN A 395 9.44 15.69 15.35
C ASN A 395 9.12 14.21 15.61
N ASP A 396 8.29 13.58 14.76
CA ASP A 396 8.02 12.15 14.84
C ASP A 396 9.32 11.33 14.77
N TYR A 397 10.24 11.67 13.86
CA TYR A 397 11.53 10.97 13.72
C TYR A 397 12.41 11.10 14.95
N LYS A 398 12.43 12.27 15.61
CA LYS A 398 13.16 12.45 16.87
C LYS A 398 12.68 11.47 17.92
N GLU A 399 11.36 11.36 18.10
CA GLU A 399 10.77 10.47 19.09
C GLU A 399 11.00 8.99 18.76
N ILE A 400 10.88 8.61 17.49
CA ILE A 400 11.20 7.24 17.04
C ILE A 400 12.66 6.90 17.33
N LEU A 401 13.61 7.78 17.00
CA LEU A 401 15.03 7.57 17.28
C LEU A 401 15.32 7.45 18.79
N LYS A 402 14.70 8.31 19.61
CA LYS A 402 14.82 8.25 21.07
C LYS A 402 14.33 6.93 21.66
N LYS A 403 13.23 6.36 21.13
CA LYS A 403 12.72 5.04 21.55
C LYS A 403 13.74 3.93 21.34
N PHE A 404 14.52 4.01 20.26
CA PHE A 404 15.63 3.09 20.00
C PHE A 404 16.95 3.51 20.69
N LYS A 405 16.88 4.40 21.69
CA LYS A 405 18.01 4.89 22.49
C LYS A 405 19.10 5.56 21.63
N ILE A 406 18.72 6.09 20.46
CA ILE A 406 19.60 6.89 19.62
C ILE A 406 19.55 8.33 20.12
N SER A 407 20.72 8.90 20.43
CA SER A 407 20.81 10.28 20.91
C SER A 407 20.49 11.26 19.78
N VAL A 408 19.52 12.12 19.97
CA VAL A 408 19.05 13.10 18.98
C VAL A 408 19.43 14.50 19.42
N ALA A 409 19.81 15.36 18.49
CA ALA A 409 20.06 16.77 18.78
C ALA A 409 18.72 17.51 18.98
N ASN A 410 18.67 18.42 19.95
CA ASN A 410 17.47 19.20 20.25
C ASN A 410 17.23 20.35 19.25
N TYR A 411 18.18 20.64 18.37
CA TYR A 411 18.03 21.67 17.34
C TYR A 411 17.72 21.05 15.98
N ASP A 412 16.83 21.70 15.23
CA ASP A 412 16.67 21.48 13.80
C ASP A 412 17.45 22.56 13.07
N LYS A 413 18.35 22.14 12.19
CA LYS A 413 19.06 23.05 11.28
C LYS A 413 18.83 22.57 9.86
N ASP A 414 18.46 23.48 8.97
CA ASP A 414 18.32 23.21 7.53
C ASP A 414 17.32 22.08 7.18
N GLY A 415 16.23 21.95 7.94
CA GLY A 415 15.22 20.90 7.69
C GLY A 415 15.71 19.48 7.96
N ARG A 416 16.57 19.30 8.98
CA ARG A 416 17.19 18.00 9.30
C ARG A 416 17.06 17.64 10.77
N THR A 417 16.82 16.36 11.02
CA THR A 417 16.87 15.73 12.33
C THR A 417 18.24 15.08 12.52
N TYR A 418 19.10 15.66 13.36
CA TYR A 418 20.46 15.15 13.62
C TYR A 418 20.49 14.14 14.75
N PHE A 419 21.32 13.10 14.61
CA PHE A 419 21.53 12.10 15.65
C PHE A 419 22.99 11.69 15.80
N LYS A 420 23.35 11.21 17.00
CA LYS A 420 24.66 10.66 17.34
C LYS A 420 24.53 9.18 17.64
N CYS A 421 25.46 8.40 17.11
CA CYS A 421 25.52 6.96 17.32
C CYS A 421 26.63 6.63 18.32
N ASN A 422 26.27 6.01 19.44
CA ASN A 422 27.22 5.23 20.21
C ASN A 422 27.39 3.84 19.58
N GLU A 423 28.20 2.99 20.20
CA GLU A 423 28.45 1.63 19.72
C GLU A 423 27.17 0.78 19.57
N LYS A 424 26.30 0.78 20.59
CA LYS A 424 25.04 0.01 20.55
C LYS A 424 24.15 0.48 19.40
N ASN A 425 24.14 1.78 19.13
CA ASN A 425 23.37 2.37 18.04
C ASN A 425 23.90 1.93 16.67
N LEU A 426 25.22 1.77 16.50
CA LEU A 426 25.79 1.28 15.25
C LEU A 426 25.37 -0.17 14.98
N TYR A 427 25.41 -1.04 15.99
CA TYR A 427 24.93 -2.41 15.85
C TYR A 427 23.43 -2.49 15.59
N PHE A 428 22.65 -1.62 16.23
CA PHE A 428 21.23 -1.50 15.95
C PHE A 428 20.98 -1.12 14.49
N LEU A 429 21.64 -0.07 13.98
CA LEU A 429 21.50 0.39 12.60
C LEU A 429 21.91 -0.69 11.60
N TYR A 430 22.99 -1.43 11.88
CA TYR A 430 23.43 -2.55 11.06
C TYR A 430 22.40 -3.69 11.06
N ARG A 431 21.87 -4.05 12.24
CA ARG A 431 20.89 -5.14 12.40
C ARG A 431 19.58 -4.87 11.66
N ILE A 432 19.12 -3.62 11.65
CA ILE A 432 17.93 -3.23 10.88
C ILE A 432 18.24 -2.97 9.40
N GLU A 433 19.49 -3.16 8.96
CA GLU A 433 19.93 -2.91 7.59
C GLU A 433 19.74 -1.45 7.12
N ALA A 434 19.84 -0.49 8.04
CA ALA A 434 19.77 0.92 7.69
C ALA A 434 20.89 1.29 6.72
N PHE A 435 20.56 2.04 5.67
CA PHE A 435 21.47 2.49 4.60
C PHE A 435 21.91 1.44 3.58
N LYS A 436 21.51 0.17 3.70
CA LYS A 436 21.98 -0.93 2.85
C LYS A 436 21.86 -0.59 1.35
N GLY A 437 22.90 -0.90 0.58
CA GLY A 437 23.00 -0.56 -0.85
C GLY A 437 23.36 0.90 -1.15
N THR A 438 23.58 1.75 -0.15
CA THR A 438 24.04 3.14 -0.32
C THR A 438 25.49 3.32 0.13
N LYS A 439 26.12 4.45 -0.24
CA LYS A 439 27.43 4.85 0.29
C LYS A 439 27.44 5.01 1.82
N ASN A 440 26.28 5.22 2.45
CA ASN A 440 26.19 5.32 3.91
C ASN A 440 26.28 3.94 4.59
N TRP A 441 25.95 2.84 3.90
CA TRP A 441 26.19 1.47 4.39
C TRP A 441 27.68 1.24 4.61
N PHE A 442 28.50 1.55 3.61
CA PHE A 442 29.95 1.45 3.68
C PHE A 442 30.53 2.23 4.87
N LYS A 443 30.02 3.46 5.11
CA LYS A 443 30.42 4.26 6.27
C LYS A 443 29.99 3.62 7.59
N LEU A 444 28.78 3.04 7.67
CA LEU A 444 28.32 2.33 8.86
C LEU A 444 29.22 1.12 9.17
N LEU A 445 29.51 0.28 8.17
CA LEU A 445 30.42 -0.86 8.31
C LEU A 445 31.82 -0.41 8.77
N ARG A 446 32.38 0.61 8.12
CA ARG A 446 33.67 1.19 8.51
C ARG A 446 33.67 1.68 9.96
N ALA A 447 32.61 2.36 10.40
CA ALA A 447 32.50 2.84 11.77
C ALA A 447 32.53 1.69 12.79
N ILE A 448 31.82 0.59 12.51
CA ILE A 448 31.80 -0.61 13.36
C ILE A 448 33.20 -1.23 13.44
N ILE A 449 33.84 -1.44 12.28
CA ILE A 449 35.16 -2.07 12.18
C ILE A 449 36.21 -1.26 12.94
N ILE A 450 36.29 0.05 12.71
CA ILE A 450 37.33 0.88 13.34
C ILE A 450 37.11 0.97 14.86
N LYS A 451 35.87 1.17 15.33
CA LYS A 451 35.58 1.22 16.77
C LYS A 451 35.95 -0.07 17.51
N LYS A 452 35.95 -1.22 16.82
CA LYS A 452 36.21 -2.53 17.42
C LYS A 452 37.53 -3.19 17.07
N LYS A 453 38.33 -2.61 16.18
CA LYS A 453 39.58 -3.21 15.68
C LYS A 453 40.44 -3.81 16.79
N LYS A 454 40.72 -3.07 17.87
CA LYS A 454 41.58 -3.54 18.97
C LYS A 454 40.96 -4.72 19.75
N GLN A 455 39.66 -4.66 20.05
CA GLN A 455 38.98 -5.73 20.79
C GLN A 455 38.84 -6.99 19.94
N TYR A 456 38.47 -6.83 18.67
CA TYR A 456 38.36 -7.91 17.70
C TYR A 456 39.70 -8.65 17.52
N LEU A 457 40.80 -7.94 17.25
CA LEU A 457 42.10 -8.59 17.02
C LEU A 457 42.54 -9.41 18.23
N ARG A 458 42.38 -8.88 19.44
CA ARG A 458 42.73 -9.61 20.67
C ARG A 458 41.87 -10.85 20.87
N LEU A 459 40.56 -10.73 20.72
CA LEU A 459 39.65 -11.89 20.83
C LEU A 459 39.92 -12.93 19.75
N GLN A 460 40.25 -12.51 18.53
CA GLN A 460 40.59 -13.42 17.43
C GLN A 460 41.86 -14.21 17.73
N THR A 461 42.92 -13.55 18.23
CA THR A 461 44.15 -14.24 18.64
C THR A 461 43.88 -15.27 19.75
N LEU A 462 43.08 -14.90 20.75
CA LEU A 462 42.76 -15.79 21.88
C LEU A 462 41.83 -16.94 21.49
N ASN A 463 40.97 -16.76 20.49
CA ASN A 463 40.09 -17.82 19.98
C ASN A 463 40.89 -19.03 19.48
N ASN A 464 42.08 -18.79 18.91
CA ASN A 464 42.96 -19.85 18.42
C ASN A 464 43.58 -20.70 19.54
N LEU A 465 43.62 -20.19 20.78
CA LEU A 465 44.21 -20.89 21.93
C LEU A 465 43.22 -21.81 22.65
N GLN A 466 41.90 -21.65 22.43
CA GLN A 466 40.78 -22.32 23.12
C GLN A 466 40.70 -22.08 24.64
N VAL A 467 41.79 -22.31 25.38
CA VAL A 467 41.97 -22.00 26.80
C VAL A 467 43.26 -21.18 26.96
N PHE A 468 43.19 -20.11 27.73
CA PHE A 468 44.31 -19.16 27.89
C PHE A 468 44.35 -18.59 29.31
N THR A 469 45.51 -18.09 29.71
CA THR A 469 45.78 -17.42 30.98
C THR A 469 45.97 -15.91 30.79
N ILE A 470 46.12 -15.15 31.87
CA ILE A 470 46.46 -13.72 31.77
C ILE A 470 47.84 -13.53 31.11
N LYS A 471 48.77 -14.47 31.31
CA LYS A 471 50.10 -14.43 30.69
C LYS A 471 50.01 -14.62 29.17
N ASP A 472 49.18 -15.56 28.72
CA ASP A 472 48.95 -15.76 27.28
C ASP A 472 48.34 -14.52 26.62
N ILE A 473 47.47 -13.77 27.33
CA ILE A 473 46.94 -12.49 26.84
C ILE A 473 48.04 -11.42 26.77
N GLU A 474 48.90 -11.33 27.78
CA GLU A 474 50.06 -10.43 27.80
C GLU A 474 50.92 -10.64 26.55
N ASP A 475 51.34 -11.89 26.35
CA ASP A 475 52.29 -12.28 25.32
C ASP A 475 51.64 -12.20 23.92
N SER A 476 50.44 -12.76 23.74
CA SER A 476 49.77 -12.83 22.43
C SER A 476 49.18 -11.50 21.97
N CYS A 477 48.81 -10.60 22.90
CA CYS A 477 48.24 -9.29 22.56
C CYS A 477 49.25 -8.14 22.65
N ASN A 478 50.50 -8.43 23.02
CA ASN A 478 51.58 -7.47 23.23
C ASN A 478 51.16 -6.27 24.10
N ILE A 479 50.73 -6.56 25.33
CA ILE A 479 50.33 -5.57 26.33
C ILE A 479 50.93 -5.95 27.69
N SER A 480 51.06 -5.00 28.62
CA SER A 480 51.56 -5.32 29.97
C SER A 480 50.61 -6.23 30.74
N TYR A 481 51.15 -7.03 31.67
CA TYR A 481 50.36 -7.91 32.54
C TYR A 481 49.20 -7.19 33.26
N LEU A 482 49.44 -5.96 33.75
CA LEU A 482 48.40 -5.15 34.40
C LEU A 482 47.27 -4.78 33.42
N ALA A 483 47.62 -4.40 32.19
CA ALA A 483 46.65 -4.10 31.14
C ALA A 483 45.87 -5.36 30.71
N ALA A 484 46.55 -6.51 30.60
CA ALA A 484 45.92 -7.80 30.34
C ALA A 484 44.91 -8.15 31.44
N ARG A 485 45.29 -8.02 32.72
CA ARG A 485 44.40 -8.26 33.87
C ARG A 485 43.18 -7.34 33.86
N GLN A 486 43.36 -6.05 33.59
CA GLN A 486 42.26 -5.09 33.49
C GLN A 486 41.33 -5.41 32.31
N TRP A 487 41.92 -5.71 31.15
CA TRP A 487 41.17 -6.08 29.95
C TRP A 487 40.36 -7.37 30.17
N THR A 488 40.93 -8.38 30.83
CA THR A 488 40.22 -9.60 31.21
C THR A 488 39.05 -9.30 32.14
N ARG A 489 39.25 -8.49 33.19
CA ARG A 489 38.16 -8.08 34.08
C ARG A 489 37.03 -7.38 33.33
N TYR A 490 37.37 -6.47 32.42
CA TYR A 490 36.39 -5.78 31.58
C TYR A 490 35.62 -6.75 30.68
N ASN A 491 36.31 -7.64 29.96
CA ASN A 491 35.65 -8.59 29.05
C ASN A 491 34.88 -9.69 29.79
N ARG A 492 35.26 -10.05 31.02
CA ARG A 492 34.43 -10.89 31.90
C ARG A 492 33.12 -10.19 32.26
N LYS A 493 33.15 -8.89 32.59
CA LYS A 493 31.92 -8.10 32.84
C LYS A 493 31.03 -7.99 31.61
N LEU A 494 31.63 -7.93 30.42
CA LEU A 494 30.90 -7.98 29.15
C LEU A 494 30.38 -9.38 28.79
N GLY A 495 30.72 -10.41 29.57
CA GLY A 495 30.35 -11.79 29.30
C GLY A 495 31.09 -12.40 28.12
N PHE A 496 32.22 -11.85 27.67
CA PHE A 496 33.03 -12.35 26.56
C PHE A 496 34.07 -13.40 26.97
N ILE A 497 34.47 -13.39 28.23
CA ILE A 497 35.43 -14.32 28.79
C ILE A 497 34.82 -14.96 30.03
N LYS A 498 34.98 -16.28 30.16
CA LYS A 498 34.64 -17.02 31.38
C LYS A 498 35.87 -17.72 31.94
N MET A 499 35.87 -17.88 33.26
CA MET A 499 36.89 -18.66 33.96
C MET A 499 36.45 -20.12 33.95
N VAL A 500 37.37 -21.02 33.63
CA VAL A 500 37.11 -22.45 33.51
C VAL A 500 37.75 -23.22 34.66
N ASP A 501 38.95 -22.80 35.10
CA ASP A 501 39.69 -23.51 36.13
C ASP A 501 40.66 -22.55 36.87
N VAL A 502 41.12 -22.97 38.05
CA VAL A 502 42.18 -22.31 38.83
C VAL A 502 43.16 -23.37 39.32
N LYS A 503 44.37 -23.37 38.76
CA LYS A 503 45.47 -24.27 39.16
C LYS A 503 46.76 -23.48 39.35
N ASP A 504 47.54 -23.81 40.38
CA ASP A 504 48.83 -23.17 40.67
C ASP A 504 48.77 -21.64 40.73
N LYS A 505 47.69 -21.10 41.32
CA LYS A 505 47.38 -19.65 41.37
C LYS A 505 47.23 -18.98 39.99
N LYS A 506 47.07 -19.75 38.91
CA LYS A 506 46.77 -19.28 37.55
C LYS A 506 45.28 -19.46 37.25
N TYR A 507 44.70 -18.45 36.58
CA TYR A 507 43.32 -18.48 36.12
C TYR A 507 43.28 -18.93 34.66
N TYR A 508 42.60 -20.05 34.40
CA TYR A 508 42.36 -20.54 33.04
C TYR A 508 41.03 -19.99 32.53
N LEU A 509 41.07 -19.41 31.35
CA LEU A 509 40.00 -18.62 30.76
C LEU A 509 39.65 -19.17 29.38
N THR A 510 38.41 -18.97 28.94
CA THR A 510 37.99 -19.27 27.58
C THR A 510 37.02 -18.21 27.08
N LEU A 511 36.86 -18.13 25.75
CA LEU A 511 35.85 -17.30 25.13
C LEU A 511 34.45 -17.90 25.32
N THR A 512 33.47 -17.03 25.46
CA THR A 512 32.05 -17.41 25.57
C THR A 512 31.37 -17.40 24.21
N LYS A 513 30.13 -17.91 24.13
CA LYS A 513 29.34 -17.86 22.89
C LYS A 513 29.10 -16.41 22.43
N GLU A 514 29.00 -15.47 23.37
CA GLU A 514 28.86 -14.05 23.13
C GLU A 514 30.10 -13.46 22.45
N ALA A 515 31.31 -13.86 22.87
CA ALA A 515 32.54 -13.44 22.21
C ALA A 515 32.66 -14.01 20.79
N ILE A 516 32.30 -15.28 20.60
CA ILE A 516 32.27 -15.90 19.26
C ILE A 516 31.24 -15.20 18.36
N GLY A 517 30.04 -14.91 18.88
CA GLY A 517 29.03 -14.14 18.16
C GLY A 517 29.52 -12.74 17.79
N PHE A 518 30.26 -12.08 18.67
CA PHE A 518 30.91 -10.80 18.38
C PHE A 518 31.96 -10.91 17.26
N LEU A 519 32.85 -11.93 17.31
CA LEU A 519 33.84 -12.16 16.25
C LEU A 519 33.16 -12.35 14.89
N ASN A 520 32.17 -13.26 14.83
CA ASN A 520 31.40 -13.53 13.62
C ASN A 520 30.70 -12.29 13.07
N LEU A 521 30.16 -11.43 13.95
CA LEU A 521 29.55 -10.17 13.54
C LEU A 521 30.56 -9.23 12.88
N ILE A 522 31.74 -9.05 13.49
CA ILE A 522 32.77 -8.16 12.94
C ILE A 522 33.35 -8.74 11.65
N ASP A 523 33.56 -10.05 11.57
CA ASP A 523 34.00 -10.73 10.34
C ASP A 523 32.99 -10.54 9.21
N LYS A 524 31.70 -10.70 9.50
CA LYS A 524 30.62 -10.42 8.53
C LYS A 524 30.67 -8.96 8.06
N CYS A 525 30.78 -8.00 8.98
CA CYS A 525 30.91 -6.58 8.62
C CYS A 525 32.13 -6.30 7.75
N ARG A 526 33.28 -6.95 8.03
CA ARG A 526 34.51 -6.82 7.22
C ARG A 526 34.33 -7.41 5.84
N HIS A 527 33.73 -8.60 5.74
CA HIS A 527 33.45 -9.24 4.46
C HIS A 527 32.52 -8.37 3.59
N GLU A 528 31.41 -7.90 4.15
CA GLU A 528 30.49 -6.99 3.46
C GLU A 528 31.17 -5.68 3.07
N PHE A 529 32.06 -5.14 3.91
CA PHE A 529 32.83 -3.94 3.61
C PHE A 529 33.73 -4.15 2.39
N GLU A 530 34.44 -5.27 2.29
CA GLU A 530 35.30 -5.58 1.13
C GLU A 530 34.48 -5.85 -0.14
N LEU A 531 33.31 -6.50 -0.03
CA LEU A 531 32.39 -6.68 -1.16
C LEU A 531 31.91 -5.33 -1.71
N GLU A 532 31.44 -4.44 -0.84
CA GLU A 532 30.98 -3.09 -1.22
C GLU A 532 32.11 -2.24 -1.78
N LYS A 533 33.31 -2.34 -1.19
CA LYS A 533 34.51 -1.68 -1.72
C LYS A 533 34.80 -2.13 -3.15
N THR A 534 34.77 -3.44 -3.40
CA THR A 534 34.97 -4.01 -4.73
C THR A 534 33.90 -3.55 -5.73
N ILE A 535 32.64 -3.44 -5.29
CA ILE A 535 31.53 -2.94 -6.12
C ILE A 535 31.75 -1.47 -6.48
N LEU A 536 32.14 -0.65 -5.51
CA LEU A 536 32.44 0.76 -5.73
C LEU A 536 33.61 0.93 -6.71
N GLU A 537 34.73 0.22 -6.47
CA GLU A 537 35.92 0.24 -7.34
C GLU A 537 35.60 -0.24 -8.78
N LYS A 538 34.73 -1.25 -8.94
CA LYS A 538 34.27 -1.72 -10.26
C LYS A 538 33.26 -0.77 -10.92
N SER A 539 32.46 -0.06 -10.12
CA SER A 539 31.54 0.97 -10.62
C SER A 539 32.24 2.28 -11.00
N ASP A 540 33.46 2.49 -10.49
CA ASP A 540 34.35 3.63 -10.73
C ASP A 540 35.21 3.48 -12.00
N MET A 541 35.01 2.45 -12.83
CA MET A 541 35.61 2.35 -14.19
C MET A 541 34.81 3.13 -15.26
N ASN A 542 34.58 4.42 -15.03
CA ASN A 542 34.22 5.39 -16.07
C ASN A 542 34.86 6.75 -15.72
N GLU A 543 36.09 6.95 -16.22
CA GLU A 543 37.05 8.01 -15.86
C GLU A 543 36.54 9.47 -15.99
N GLU A 544 35.43 9.74 -16.68
CA GLU A 544 34.86 11.09 -16.77
C GLU A 544 34.16 11.56 -15.48
N PHE A 545 33.77 10.66 -14.58
CA PHE A 545 33.06 11.01 -13.35
C PHE A 545 33.99 11.63 -12.28
N ILE A 546 35.30 11.35 -12.36
CA ILE A 546 36.32 11.75 -11.38
C ILE A 546 36.74 13.22 -11.58
N LYS A 547 36.89 13.69 -12.82
CA LYS A 547 37.39 15.06 -13.09
C LYS A 547 36.50 16.18 -12.54
N ARG A 548 35.23 15.92 -12.20
CA ARG A 548 34.29 16.94 -11.69
C ARG A 548 34.07 16.92 -10.18
N ASN A 549 34.46 15.86 -9.46
CA ASN A 549 34.16 15.73 -8.03
C ASN A 549 35.40 15.59 -7.14
N ALA A 550 36.61 15.64 -7.71
CA ALA A 550 37.88 15.59 -6.98
C ALA A 550 38.50 16.97 -6.71
N VAL A 551 37.76 18.07 -6.87
CA VAL A 551 38.19 19.38 -6.38
C VAL A 551 37.52 19.60 -5.03
N ASN A 552 38.30 19.30 -3.98
CA ASN A 552 38.04 19.40 -2.54
C ASN A 552 37.30 18.21 -1.89
N LEU A 553 38.05 17.13 -1.60
CA LEU A 553 37.81 16.23 -0.46
C LEU A 553 39.11 15.56 0.00
#